data_AF-A0A965C0M3-F1
#
_entry.id   AF-A0A965C0M3-F1
#
_cell.length_a   1.000
_cell.length_b   1.000
_cell.length_c   1.000
_cell.angle_alpha   90.00
_cell.angle_beta   90.00
_cell.angle_gamma   90.00
#
_symmetry.space_group_name_H-M   'P 1'
#
loop_
_entity.id
_entity.type
_entity.pdbx_description
1 polymer ?
#
loop_
_entity_poly.entity_id
_entity_poly.type
_entity_poly.pdbx_seq_one_letter_code
_entity_poly.pdbx_strand_id
1 'polypeptide(L)'
;MEYDINSVFEFGNYDDGFTLDLVCKDIQLGLELGERTGIDIAVAKLVERLHQTALAKYGAKSGEMSVVKLYEDAAGQPFRTP
;
A
#
# COMPACT_ATOMS: atom_id res chain seq x y z
N MET A 1 -0.69 6.78 -12.48
CA MET A 1 -2.16 6.91 -12.47
C MET A 1 -2.87 5.94 -13.40
N GLU A 2 -2.55 5.80 -14.70
CA GLU A 2 -3.27 4.80 -15.55
C GLU A 2 -2.60 3.41 -15.62
N TYR A 3 -1.53 3.13 -14.85
CA TYR A 3 -0.79 1.85 -14.96
C TYR A 3 -0.39 1.19 -13.63
N ASP A 4 -0.82 1.67 -12.47
CA ASP A 4 -0.12 1.33 -11.23
C ASP A 4 -0.36 -0.14 -10.80
N ILE A 5 -1.60 -0.66 -10.92
CA ILE A 5 -1.87 -2.09 -10.65
C ILE A 5 -1.51 -3.02 -11.83
N ASN A 6 -1.69 -2.57 -13.07
CA ASN A 6 -1.32 -3.38 -14.24
C ASN A 6 0.20 -3.60 -14.30
N SER A 7 0.99 -2.61 -13.87
CA SER A 7 2.45 -2.74 -13.79
C SER A 7 2.90 -3.85 -12.84
N VAL A 8 2.13 -4.13 -11.78
CA VAL A 8 2.36 -5.28 -10.90
C VAL A 8 2.14 -6.58 -11.65
N PHE A 9 1.05 -6.68 -12.41
CA PHE A 9 0.68 -7.91 -13.11
C PHE A 9 1.55 -8.20 -14.34
N GLU A 10 1.85 -7.18 -15.14
CA GLU A 10 2.58 -7.30 -16.40
C GLU A 10 4.10 -7.36 -16.16
N PHE A 11 4.61 -6.56 -15.23
CA PHE A 11 6.06 -6.36 -15.07
C PHE A 11 6.59 -6.70 -13.67
N GLY A 12 5.71 -7.04 -12.71
CA GLY A 12 6.13 -7.19 -11.32
C GLY A 12 6.71 -5.91 -10.72
N ASN A 13 6.32 -4.76 -11.27
CA ASN A 13 6.74 -3.46 -10.78
C ASN A 13 5.76 -3.01 -9.70
N TYR A 14 6.26 -2.89 -8.46
CA TYR A 14 5.47 -2.45 -7.31
C TYR A 14 5.56 -0.94 -7.06
N ASP A 15 5.96 -0.18 -8.09
CA ASP A 15 6.11 1.29 -8.15
C ASP A 15 7.09 1.86 -7.11
N ASP A 16 8.35 2.05 -7.51
CA ASP A 16 9.38 2.68 -6.70
C ASP A 16 9.36 4.23 -6.74
N GLY A 17 8.44 4.83 -7.49
CA GLY A 17 8.24 6.28 -7.56
C GLY A 17 7.70 6.88 -6.27
N PHE A 18 7.06 6.06 -5.43
CA PHE A 18 6.58 6.44 -4.11
C PHE A 18 6.77 5.30 -3.11
N THR A 19 7.36 5.60 -1.95
CA THR A 19 7.79 4.58 -1.00
C THR A 19 6.77 4.35 0.12
N LEU A 20 6.72 3.13 0.67
CA LEU A 20 5.76 2.77 1.72
C LEU A 20 5.80 3.69 2.95
N ASP A 21 6.98 4.22 3.32
CA ASP A 21 7.09 5.21 4.39
C ASP A 21 6.34 6.52 4.08
N LEU A 22 6.36 6.98 2.83
CA LEU A 22 5.60 8.14 2.37
C LEU A 22 4.10 7.84 2.28
N VAL A 23 3.71 6.65 1.80
CA VAL A 23 2.31 6.21 1.81
C VAL A 23 1.74 6.20 3.22
N CYS A 24 2.46 5.58 4.17
CA CYS A 24 2.02 5.51 5.56
C CYS A 24 1.89 6.90 6.18
N LYS A 25 2.86 7.79 5.92
CA LYS A 25 2.82 9.19 6.37
C LYS A 25 1.57 9.91 5.87
N ASP A 26 1.25 9.78 4.59
CA ASP A 26 0.12 10.51 4.00
C ASP A 26 -1.23 9.96 4.48
N ILE A 27 -1.34 8.64 4.69
CA ILE A 27 -2.52 8.03 5.34
C ILE A 27 -2.68 8.58 6.76
N GLN A 28 -1.60 8.67 7.53
CA GLN A 28 -1.62 9.21 8.90
C GLN A 28 -2.08 10.67 8.94
N LEU A 29 -1.65 11.50 7.99
CA LEU A 29 -2.16 12.87 7.84
C LEU A 29 -3.69 12.90 7.62
N GLY A 30 -4.22 11.96 6.82
CA GLY A 30 -5.66 11.79 6.63
C GLY A 30 -6.38 11.34 7.90
N LEU A 31 -5.79 10.42 8.68
CA LEU A 31 -6.32 9.95 9.96
C LEU A 31 -6.41 11.08 10.99
N GLU A 32 -5.37 11.88 11.12
CA GLU A 32 -5.34 13.06 12.00
C GLU A 32 -6.45 14.06 11.62
N LEU A 33 -6.73 14.25 10.34
CA LEU A 33 -7.84 15.10 9.89
C LEU A 33 -9.20 14.53 10.27
N GLY A 34 -9.39 13.21 10.14
CA GLY A 34 -10.60 12.52 10.60
C GLY A 34 -10.85 12.73 12.09
N GLU A 35 -9.81 12.59 12.92
CA GLU A 35 -9.87 12.85 14.36
C GLU A 35 -10.26 14.30 14.67
N ARG A 36 -9.62 15.27 13.99
CA ARG A 36 -9.90 16.71 14.20
C ARG A 36 -11.32 17.12 13.79
N THR A 37 -11.92 16.42 12.84
CA THR A 37 -13.27 16.72 12.33
C THR A 37 -14.36 15.89 12.99
N GLY A 38 -13.99 14.84 13.74
CA GLY A 38 -14.93 13.88 14.32
C GLY A 38 -15.57 12.94 13.29
N ILE A 39 -15.05 12.90 12.05
CA ILE A 39 -15.57 12.04 10.99
C ILE A 39 -14.89 10.67 11.09
N ASP A 40 -15.70 9.61 11.18
CA ASP A 40 -15.16 8.26 11.14
C ASP A 40 -14.81 7.83 9.71
N ILE A 41 -13.51 7.76 9.44
CA ILE A 41 -12.94 7.31 8.17
C ILE A 41 -12.48 5.86 8.26
N ALA A 42 -13.41 4.95 8.54
CA ALA A 42 -13.15 3.53 8.78
C ALA A 42 -12.33 2.88 7.66
N VAL A 43 -12.60 3.21 6.38
CA VAL A 43 -11.82 2.70 5.24
C VAL A 43 -10.35 3.10 5.33
N ALA A 44 -10.04 4.36 5.67
CA ALA A 44 -8.66 4.81 5.81
C ALA A 44 -7.92 4.06 6.94
N LYS A 45 -8.60 3.78 8.05
CA LYS A 45 -8.04 2.95 9.15
C LYS A 45 -7.74 1.52 8.70
N LEU A 46 -8.59 0.92 7.87
CA LEU A 46 -8.33 -0.41 7.29
C LEU A 46 -7.10 -0.37 6.37
N VAL A 47 -7.04 0.63 5.51
CA VAL A 47 -5.94 0.84 4.56
C VAL A 47 -4.61 1.09 5.28
N GLU A 48 -4.60 1.88 6.36
CA GLU A 48 -3.41 2.12 7.19
C GLU A 48 -2.85 0.81 7.73
N ARG A 49 -3.68 -0.04 8.34
CA ARG A 49 -3.21 -1.32 8.92
C ARG A 49 -2.55 -2.22 7.89
N LEU A 50 -3.10 -2.27 6.66
CA LEU A 50 -2.50 -3.03 5.56
C LEU A 50 -1.14 -2.46 5.14
N HIS A 51 -1.04 -1.14 5.00
CA HIS A 51 0.21 -0.49 4.62
C HIS A 51 1.27 -0.56 5.72
N GLN A 52 0.89 -0.45 6.99
CA GLN A 52 1.80 -0.67 8.13
C GLN A 52 2.31 -2.11 8.18
N THR A 53 1.45 -3.09 7.84
CA THR A 53 1.86 -4.49 7.73
C THR A 53 2.87 -4.69 6.59
N ALA A 54 2.61 -4.08 5.42
CA ALA A 54 3.54 -4.10 4.29
C ALA A 54 4.85 -3.40 4.63
N LEU A 55 4.80 -2.24 5.31
CA LEU A 55 5.96 -1.46 5.74
C LEU A 55 6.86 -2.28 6.66
N ALA A 56 6.28 -2.94 7.66
CA ALA A 56 7.01 -3.79 8.60
C ALA A 56 7.65 -5.01 7.90
N LYS A 57 7.00 -5.56 6.87
CA LYS A 57 7.45 -6.78 6.19
C LYS A 57 8.48 -6.52 5.07
N TYR A 58 8.27 -5.49 4.27
CA TYR A 58 9.06 -5.21 3.07
C TYR A 58 9.99 -4.01 3.21
N GLY A 59 9.87 -3.23 4.29
CA GLY A 59 10.73 -2.10 4.60
C GLY A 59 10.31 -0.79 3.95
N ALA A 60 10.81 0.31 4.54
CA ALA A 60 10.42 1.68 4.23
C ALA A 60 10.57 2.10 2.77
N LYS A 61 11.62 1.61 2.09
CA LYS A 61 11.95 1.99 0.70
C LYS A 61 11.33 1.09 -0.36
N SER A 62 10.47 0.15 0.05
CA SER A 62 9.66 -0.60 -0.90
C SER A 62 8.61 0.31 -1.55
N GLY A 63 8.26 0.00 -2.80
CA GLY A 63 7.29 0.76 -3.58
C GLY A 63 5.87 0.71 -3.03
N GLU A 64 5.04 1.69 -3.36
CA GLU A 64 3.70 1.87 -2.80
C GLU A 64 2.77 0.68 -3.05
N MET A 65 2.91 0.00 -4.20
CA MET A 65 2.11 -1.17 -4.55
C MET A 65 2.59 -2.45 -3.84
N SER A 66 3.62 -2.38 -2.99
CA SER A 66 4.13 -3.53 -2.23
C SER A 66 3.09 -4.11 -1.26
N VAL A 67 1.99 -3.40 -0.98
CA VAL A 67 0.83 -3.96 -0.27
C VAL A 67 0.24 -5.17 -1.00
N VAL A 68 0.34 -5.25 -2.34
CA VAL A 68 -0.10 -6.40 -3.14
C VAL A 68 0.68 -7.66 -2.79
N LYS A 69 1.96 -7.53 -2.43
CA LYS A 69 2.82 -8.65 -2.05
C LYS A 69 2.30 -9.40 -0.83
N LEU A 70 1.51 -8.75 0.04
CA LEU A 70 0.87 -9.45 1.17
C LEU A 70 -0.03 -10.58 0.68
N TYR A 71 -0.74 -10.36 -0.44
CA TYR A 71 -1.60 -11.37 -1.05
C TYR A 71 -0.82 -12.38 -1.87
N GLU A 72 0.21 -11.95 -2.60
CA GLU A 72 1.09 -12.87 -3.33
C GLU A 72 1.78 -13.86 -2.38
N ASP A 73 2.27 -13.37 -1.22
CA ASP A 73 2.86 -14.21 -0.18
C ASP A 73 1.84 -15.18 0.42
N ALA A 74 0.58 -14.75 0.61
CA ALA A 74 -0.49 -15.61 1.10
C ALA A 74 -0.91 -16.67 0.05
N ALA A 75 -0.84 -16.33 -1.23
CA ALA A 75 -1.11 -17.24 -2.34
C ALA A 75 0.07 -18.17 -2.65
N GLY A 76 1.26 -17.87 -2.13
CA GLY A 76 2.50 -18.61 -2.40
C GLY A 76 3.06 -18.39 -3.81
N GLN A 77 2.58 -17.38 -4.54
CA GLN A 77 3.03 -17.08 -5.90
C GLN A 77 2.80 -15.60 -6.25
N PRO A 78 3.65 -15.01 -7.12
CA PRO A 78 3.40 -13.67 -7.66
C PRO A 78 2.15 -13.64 -8.53
N PHE A 79 1.43 -12.53 -8.52
CA PHE A 79 0.31 -12.28 -9.41
C PHE A 79 0.84 -11.76 -10.73
N ARG A 80 0.84 -12.61 -11.76
CA ARG A 80 1.29 -12.26 -13.11
C ARG A 80 0.23 -12.61 -14.12
N THR A 81 -0.05 -11.70 -15.04
CA THR A 81 -0.84 -12.01 -16.22
C THR A 81 0.06 -12.72 -17.25
N PRO A 82 -0.49 -13.64 -18.06
CA PRO A 82 0.24 -14.27 -19.16
C PRO A 82 0.79 -13.28 -20.19
#